data_AF-A0A8I1Q266-F1
#
_entry.id   AF-A0A8I1Q266-F1
#
_cell.length_a   1.000
_cell.length_b   1.000
_cell.length_c   1.000
_cell.angle_alpha   90.00
_cell.angle_beta   90.00
_cell.angle_gamma   90.00
#
_symmetry.space_group_name_H-M   'P 1'
#
loop_
_entity.id
_entity.type
_entity.pdbx_description
1 polymer ?
#
loop_
_entity_poly.entity_id
_entity_poly.type
_entity_poly.pdbx_seq_one_letter_code
_entity_poly.pdbx_strand_id
1 'polypeptide(L)'
;MSTGRDDDALSWGGDDDPTLDVGARPEPEPAPAPALPDGFTAVGRGSEALAGRADVPADAAEDAPPASLSNVALVTIGIIAGIYLLYTIGWIVGGSRLAGTAQFLVSPVGYQFALWLAIAAPALWFGTAYALTRGTKTWIRVLWLAAGLALLVPWPFIMVGAVGQ
;
A
#
# COMPACT_ATOMS: atom_id res chain seq x y z
N MET A 1 18.10 -10.06 -48.86
CA MET A 1 17.86 -10.11 -47.41
C MET A 1 19.08 -9.51 -46.74
N SER A 2 18.98 -8.24 -46.34
CA SER A 2 20.04 -7.49 -45.68
C SER A 2 20.00 -7.79 -44.17
N THR A 3 20.79 -8.77 -43.73
CA THR A 3 20.97 -9.16 -42.32
C THR A 3 22.32 -8.64 -41.81
N GLY A 4 22.43 -7.35 -41.51
CA GLY A 4 23.74 -6.82 -41.10
C GLY A 4 23.76 -5.36 -40.66
N ARG A 5 22.65 -4.81 -40.15
CA ARG A 5 22.66 -3.46 -39.56
C ARG A 5 21.67 -3.31 -38.41
N ASP A 6 20.57 -4.05 -38.45
CA ASP A 6 19.53 -3.98 -37.41
C ASP A 6 19.88 -4.82 -36.16
N ASP A 7 20.78 -5.80 -36.28
CA ASP A 7 21.26 -6.64 -35.16
C ASP A 7 22.36 -5.97 -34.32
N ASP A 8 23.06 -4.95 -34.87
CA ASP A 8 24.13 -4.22 -34.16
C ASP A 8 23.59 -3.34 -33.02
N ALA A 9 22.31 -2.94 -33.09
CA ALA A 9 21.67 -2.07 -32.09
C ALA A 9 21.38 -2.79 -30.75
N LEU A 10 21.48 -4.12 -30.70
CA LEU A 10 21.27 -4.93 -29.49
C LEU A 10 22.56 -5.59 -28.97
N SER A 11 23.66 -5.51 -29.72
CA SER A 11 24.98 -5.89 -29.23
C SER A 11 25.62 -4.69 -28.54
N TRP A 12 25.76 -4.74 -27.21
CA TRP A 12 26.62 -3.81 -26.46
C TRP A 12 28.09 -4.13 -26.73
N GLY A 13 28.50 -4.04 -28.01
CA GLY A 13 29.84 -4.39 -28.52
C GLY A 13 30.87 -3.29 -28.30
N GLY A 14 30.93 -2.75 -27.09
CA GLY A 14 31.88 -1.72 -26.69
C GLY A 14 32.71 -2.05 -25.46
N ASP A 15 32.56 -3.26 -24.89
CA ASP A 15 33.30 -3.67 -23.69
C ASP A 15 34.71 -4.23 -23.99
N ASP A 16 34.99 -4.57 -25.26
CA ASP A 16 36.30 -5.07 -25.69
C ASP A 16 37.22 -3.91 -26.17
N ASP A 17 37.19 -2.76 -25.50
CA ASP A 17 38.14 -1.67 -25.74
C ASP A 17 39.48 -1.99 -25.06
N PRO A 18 40.57 -2.26 -25.80
CA PRO A 18 41.87 -2.60 -25.23
C PRO A 18 42.52 -1.43 -24.47
N THR A 19 41.95 -0.22 -24.53
CA THR A 19 42.37 0.91 -23.68
C THR A 19 41.79 0.85 -22.26
N LEU A 20 40.80 -0.03 -22.02
CA LEU A 20 40.28 -0.35 -20.69
C LEU A 20 40.99 -1.54 -20.03
N ASP A 21 41.84 -2.26 -20.76
CA ASP A 21 42.71 -3.31 -20.21
C ASP A 21 43.87 -2.66 -19.43
N VAL A 22 43.59 -2.30 -18.17
CA VAL A 22 44.60 -1.96 -17.18
C VAL A 22 45.29 -3.25 -16.73
N GLY A 23 46.21 -3.74 -17.55
CA GLY A 23 46.94 -4.98 -17.33
C GLY A 23 47.35 -5.19 -15.86
N ALA A 24 47.24 -6.44 -15.40
CA ALA A 24 47.39 -6.87 -14.01
C ALA A 24 48.58 -6.22 -13.29
N ARG A 25 48.30 -5.08 -12.66
CA ARG A 25 49.19 -4.45 -11.68
C ARG A 25 49.10 -5.32 -10.41
N PRO A 26 50.23 -5.61 -9.74
CA PRO A 26 50.18 -6.26 -8.43
C PRO A 26 49.24 -5.46 -7.53
N GLU A 27 48.17 -6.11 -7.04
CA GLU A 27 47.19 -5.49 -6.16
C GLU A 27 47.90 -4.94 -4.91
N PRO A 28 47.79 -3.64 -4.62
CA PRO A 28 48.02 -3.19 -3.25
C PRO A 28 46.98 -3.89 -2.36
N GLU A 29 47.41 -4.30 -1.17
CA GLU A 29 46.60 -4.95 -0.13
C GLU A 29 45.19 -4.33 -0.06
N PRO A 30 44.12 -5.15 -0.06
CA PRO A 30 42.77 -4.66 -0.27
C PRO A 30 42.39 -3.66 0.83
N ALA A 31 42.31 -2.39 0.45
CA ALA A 31 41.72 -1.36 1.31
C ALA A 31 40.28 -1.76 1.65
N PRO A 32 39.80 -1.49 2.87
CA PRO A 32 38.43 -1.83 3.25
C PRO A 32 37.45 -1.17 2.29
N ALA A 33 36.62 -1.99 1.64
CA ALA A 33 35.59 -1.51 0.73
C ALA A 33 34.65 -0.53 1.48
N PRO A 34 34.27 0.60 0.85
CA PRO A 34 33.40 1.58 1.48
C PRO A 34 32.05 0.94 1.83
N ALA A 35 31.61 1.13 3.08
CA ALA A 35 30.29 0.69 3.53
C ALA A 35 29.20 1.51 2.84
N LEU A 36 28.10 0.84 2.48
CA LEU A 36 26.93 1.52 1.92
C LEU A 36 26.24 2.37 3.00
N PRO A 37 25.69 3.54 2.64
CA PRO A 37 24.83 4.30 3.55
C PRO A 37 23.58 3.49 3.93
N ASP A 38 23.03 3.81 5.10
CA ASP A 38 21.81 3.15 5.59
C ASP A 38 20.65 3.26 4.58
N GLY A 39 19.97 2.15 4.35
CA GLY A 39 18.83 2.07 3.42
C GLY A 39 19.18 1.78 1.95
N PHE A 40 20.46 1.63 1.61
CA PHE A 40 20.89 1.22 0.26
C PHE A 40 21.23 -0.28 0.20
N THR A 41 20.80 -0.95 -0.87
CA THR A 41 21.10 -2.37 -1.13
C THR A 41 21.92 -2.48 -2.40
N ALA A 42 23.12 -3.09 -2.31
CA ALA A 42 23.89 -3.41 -3.50
C ALA A 42 23.16 -4.47 -4.34
N VAL A 43 23.06 -4.23 -5.64
CA VAL A 43 22.51 -5.17 -6.62
C VAL A 43 23.55 -5.42 -7.72
N GLY A 44 23.56 -6.63 -8.28
CA GLY A 44 24.51 -7.03 -9.33
C GLY A 44 25.55 -8.05 -8.86
N ARG A 45 26.38 -8.51 -9.80
CA ARG A 45 27.43 -9.53 -9.59
C ARG A 45 28.49 -8.98 -8.62
N GLY A 46 28.79 -9.69 -7.54
CA GLY A 46 29.74 -9.24 -6.50
C GLY A 46 29.12 -8.46 -5.32
N SER A 47 27.80 -8.27 -5.30
CA SER A 47 27.09 -7.60 -4.18
C SER A 47 27.09 -8.42 -2.88
N GLU A 48 27.36 -9.72 -2.95
CA GLU A 48 27.42 -10.64 -1.80
C GLU A 48 28.52 -10.29 -0.79
N ALA A 49 29.61 -9.68 -1.22
CA ALA A 49 30.70 -9.25 -0.35
C ALA A 49 30.32 -8.09 0.60
N LEU A 50 29.28 -7.33 0.24
CA LEU A 50 28.77 -6.18 1.00
C LEU A 50 27.55 -6.54 1.86
N ALA A 51 26.84 -7.61 1.55
CA ALA A 51 25.64 -8.06 2.27
C ALA A 51 25.95 -8.63 3.68
N GLY A 52 27.17 -9.11 3.90
CA GLY A 52 27.58 -9.80 5.13
C GLY A 52 28.16 -8.92 6.24
N ARG A 53 28.21 -7.58 6.07
CA ARG A 53 28.91 -6.68 7.02
C ARG A 53 27.98 -5.76 7.82
N ALA A 54 26.71 -6.13 7.94
CA ALA A 54 25.71 -5.41 8.74
C ALA A 54 25.55 -5.98 10.16
N ASP A 55 26.64 -6.46 10.78
CA ASP A 55 26.64 -6.76 12.22
C ASP A 55 26.94 -5.46 12.98
N VAL A 56 25.87 -4.75 13.32
CA VAL A 56 25.91 -3.57 14.18
C VAL A 56 25.87 -4.06 15.65
N PRO A 57 26.76 -3.59 16.54
CA PRO A 57 26.73 -3.97 17.95
C PRO A 57 25.39 -3.61 18.58
N ALA A 58 24.91 -4.49 19.48
CA ALA A 58 23.58 -4.48 20.08
C ALA A 58 23.26 -3.30 21.05
N ASP A 59 24.01 -2.19 20.99
CA ASP A 59 23.88 -1.02 21.87
C ASP A 59 23.22 0.21 21.20
N ALA A 60 22.59 0.05 20.03
CA ALA A 60 21.88 1.13 19.33
C ALA A 60 20.35 0.90 19.24
N ALA A 61 19.74 0.32 20.27
CA ALA A 61 18.34 -0.06 20.27
C ALA A 61 17.33 1.07 20.61
N GLU A 62 17.70 2.35 20.47
CA GLU A 62 16.79 3.47 20.77
C GLU A 62 16.34 4.29 19.56
N ASP A 63 16.86 4.05 18.35
CA ASP A 63 16.49 4.82 17.14
C ASP A 63 16.24 3.94 15.91
N ALA A 64 15.64 2.77 16.12
CA ALA A 64 15.16 1.95 15.01
C ALA A 64 14.01 2.69 14.28
N PRO A 65 14.14 3.00 12.97
CA PRO A 65 13.07 3.63 12.22
C PRO A 65 11.80 2.76 12.28
N PRO A 66 10.60 3.37 12.34
CA PRO A 66 9.36 2.61 12.42
C PRO A 66 9.29 1.64 11.25
N ALA A 67 9.08 0.35 11.55
CA ALA A 67 9.01 -0.70 10.54
C ALA A 67 8.06 -0.29 9.41
N SER A 68 8.58 -0.23 8.19
CA SER A 68 7.81 0.18 7.01
C SER A 68 6.71 -0.85 6.71
N LEU A 69 5.53 -0.38 6.30
CA LEU A 69 4.44 -1.26 5.90
C LEU A 69 4.83 -2.00 4.62
N SER A 70 4.60 -3.32 4.60
CA SER A 70 4.73 -4.12 3.38
C SER A 70 3.83 -3.60 2.26
N ASN A 71 4.29 -3.66 1.01
CA ASN A 71 3.50 -3.29 -0.18
C ASN A 71 2.13 -3.96 -0.21
N VAL A 72 2.06 -5.24 0.18
CA VAL A 72 0.80 -6.00 0.24
C VAL A 72 -0.15 -5.38 1.26
N ALA A 73 0.35 -4.94 2.41
CA ALA A 73 -0.45 -4.28 3.43
C ALA A 73 -0.99 -2.93 2.95
N LEU A 74 -0.18 -2.13 2.25
CA LEU A 74 -0.62 -0.85 1.66
C LEU A 74 -1.73 -1.06 0.62
N VAL A 75 -1.56 -2.01 -0.29
CA VAL A 75 -2.58 -2.35 -1.29
C VAL A 75 -3.86 -2.82 -0.61
N THR A 76 -3.76 -3.70 0.39
CA THR A 76 -4.91 -4.21 1.13
C THR A 76 -5.66 -3.09 1.84
N ILE A 77 -4.94 -2.18 2.51
CA ILE A 77 -5.55 -1.00 3.16
C ILE A 77 -6.20 -0.10 2.12
N GLY A 78 -5.57 0.13 0.97
CA GLY A 78 -6.12 0.93 -0.12
C GLY A 78 -7.41 0.35 -0.69
N ILE A 79 -7.46 -0.97 -0.91
CA ILE A 79 -8.68 -1.65 -1.36
C ILE A 79 -9.79 -1.50 -0.32
N ILE A 80 -9.50 -1.76 0.95
CA ILE A 80 -10.47 -1.60 2.04
C ILE A 80 -10.99 -0.16 2.08
N ALA A 81 -10.10 0.83 2.05
CA ALA A 81 -10.48 2.25 2.02
C ALA A 81 -11.37 2.58 0.81
N GLY A 82 -11.05 2.03 -0.36
CA GLY A 82 -11.88 2.11 -1.56
C GLY A 82 -13.28 1.55 -1.34
N ILE A 83 -13.43 0.43 -0.64
CA ILE A 83 -14.76 -0.12 -0.33
C ILE A 83 -15.53 0.77 0.64
N TYR A 84 -14.87 1.33 1.67
CA TYR A 84 -15.50 2.32 2.56
C TYR A 84 -15.98 3.55 1.78
N LEU A 85 -15.20 4.02 0.80
CA LEU A 85 -15.61 5.10 -0.09
C LEU A 85 -16.83 4.72 -0.94
N LEU A 86 -16.84 3.50 -1.50
CA LEU A 86 -18.00 2.97 -2.22
C LEU A 86 -19.25 2.88 -1.33
N TYR A 87 -19.10 2.55 -0.04
CA TYR A 87 -20.23 2.56 0.90
C TYR A 87 -20.75 3.98 1.12
N THR A 88 -19.88 4.97 1.30
CA THR A 88 -20.29 6.38 1.37
C THR A 88 -21.10 6.78 0.15
N ILE A 89 -20.64 6.42 -1.06
CA ILE A 89 -21.37 6.67 -2.32
C ILE A 89 -22.70 5.91 -2.35
N GLY A 90 -22.71 4.65 -1.93
CA GLY A 90 -23.91 3.82 -1.85
C GLY A 90 -24.98 4.41 -0.92
N TRP A 91 -24.57 5.00 0.21
CA TRP A 91 -25.46 5.72 1.13
C TRP A 91 -26.02 7.01 0.52
N ILE A 92 -25.21 7.77 -0.21
CA ILE A 92 -25.68 8.96 -0.93
C ILE A 92 -26.75 8.59 -1.96
N VAL A 93 -26.44 7.62 -2.83
CA VAL A 93 -27.33 7.23 -3.93
C VAL A 93 -28.58 6.51 -3.41
N GLY A 94 -28.40 5.51 -2.56
CA GLY A 94 -29.51 4.71 -2.03
C GLY A 94 -30.41 5.49 -1.08
N GLY A 95 -29.82 6.31 -0.21
CA GLY A 95 -30.58 7.15 0.71
C GLY A 95 -31.39 8.23 -0.01
N SER A 96 -30.89 8.77 -1.12
CA SER A 96 -31.68 9.70 -1.94
C SER A 96 -32.90 9.00 -2.57
N ARG A 97 -32.75 7.73 -2.98
CA ARG A 97 -33.86 6.93 -3.53
C ARG A 97 -34.92 6.57 -2.48
N LEU A 98 -34.50 6.32 -1.24
CA LEU A 98 -35.38 5.89 -0.16
C LEU A 98 -36.16 7.04 0.50
N ALA A 99 -35.68 8.29 0.39
CA ALA A 99 -36.27 9.46 1.02
C ALA A 99 -37.79 9.58 0.79
N GLY A 100 -38.23 9.30 -0.44
CA GLY A 100 -39.64 9.37 -0.83
C GLY A 100 -40.55 8.41 -0.07
N THR A 101 -40.06 7.22 0.29
CA THR A 101 -40.83 6.19 1.02
C THR A 101 -40.62 6.29 2.53
N ALA A 102 -39.42 6.61 2.99
CA ALA A 102 -39.10 6.68 4.42
C ALA A 102 -39.81 7.84 5.15
N GLN A 103 -40.10 8.94 4.45
CA GLN A 103 -40.82 10.09 5.03
C GLN A 103 -42.26 9.78 5.49
N PHE A 104 -42.84 8.64 5.09
CA PHE A 104 -44.14 8.18 5.60
C PHE A 104 -44.03 7.57 7.01
N LEU A 105 -42.84 7.11 7.41
CA LEU A 105 -42.59 6.43 8.68
C LEU A 105 -41.83 7.30 9.69
N VAL A 106 -41.02 8.24 9.18
CA VAL A 106 -40.15 9.11 9.99
C VAL A 106 -40.28 10.55 9.50
N SER A 107 -40.15 11.52 10.41
CA SER A 107 -40.17 12.93 10.02
C SER A 107 -39.05 13.25 9.01
N PRO A 108 -39.27 14.17 8.05
CA PRO A 108 -38.26 14.50 7.04
C PRO A 108 -36.92 14.95 7.66
N VAL A 109 -36.99 15.71 8.75
CA VAL A 109 -35.80 16.18 9.48
C VAL A 109 -35.05 15.00 10.10
N GLY A 110 -35.75 14.10 10.79
CA GLY A 110 -35.12 12.91 11.39
C GLY A 110 -34.46 12.01 10.36
N TYR A 111 -35.12 11.82 9.21
CA TYR A 111 -34.54 11.09 8.10
C TYR A 111 -33.25 11.74 7.57
N GLN A 112 -33.25 13.06 7.38
CA GLN A 112 -32.08 13.78 6.87
C GLN A 112 -30.88 13.66 7.82
N PHE A 113 -31.10 13.77 9.13
CA PHE A 113 -30.05 13.57 10.13
C PHE A 113 -29.49 12.15 10.08
N ALA A 114 -30.35 11.13 10.05
CA ALA A 114 -29.93 9.74 9.96
C ALA A 114 -29.15 9.46 8.66
N LEU A 115 -29.60 10.04 7.55
CA LEU A 115 -28.94 9.90 6.26
C LEU A 115 -27.54 10.51 6.27
N TRP A 116 -27.39 11.74 6.77
CA TRP A 116 -26.06 12.37 6.88
C TRP A 116 -25.12 11.57 7.78
N LEU A 117 -25.63 11.05 8.89
CA LEU A 117 -24.85 10.20 9.77
C LEU A 117 -24.42 8.90 9.08
N ALA A 118 -25.32 8.27 8.32
CA ALA A 118 -25.03 7.05 7.57
C ALA A 118 -24.01 7.29 6.44
N ILE A 119 -24.07 8.45 5.77
CA ILE A 119 -23.08 8.87 4.76
C ILE A 119 -21.70 9.07 5.41
N ALA A 120 -21.66 9.70 6.59
CA ALA A 120 -20.40 9.97 7.29
C ALA A 120 -19.81 8.73 7.97
N ALA A 121 -20.64 7.77 8.38
CA ALA A 121 -20.25 6.63 9.20
C ALA A 121 -19.10 5.78 8.60
N PRO A 122 -19.08 5.42 7.30
CA PRO A 122 -17.96 4.69 6.69
C PRO A 122 -16.62 5.44 6.85
N ALA A 123 -16.59 6.73 6.52
CA ALA A 123 -15.38 7.52 6.62
C ALA A 123 -14.92 7.68 8.08
N LEU A 124 -15.85 7.92 9.00
CA LEU A 124 -15.57 8.06 10.43
C LEU A 124 -15.07 6.76 11.03
N TRP A 125 -15.69 5.62 10.72
CA TRP A 125 -15.25 4.31 11.20
C TRP A 125 -13.84 3.98 10.70
N PHE A 126 -13.59 4.13 9.39
CA PHE A 126 -12.27 3.87 8.83
C PHE A 126 -11.21 4.75 9.50
N GLY A 127 -11.45 6.06 9.57
CA GLY A 127 -10.50 7.02 10.17
C GLY A 127 -10.22 6.73 11.65
N THR A 128 -11.28 6.47 12.43
CA THR A 128 -11.14 6.18 13.87
C THR A 128 -10.50 4.82 14.13
N ALA A 129 -10.94 3.75 13.45
CA ALA A 129 -10.33 2.42 13.58
C ALA A 129 -8.86 2.44 13.17
N TYR A 130 -8.51 3.12 12.08
CA TYR A 130 -7.13 3.26 11.63
C TYR A 130 -6.28 4.04 12.64
N ALA A 131 -6.78 5.19 13.12
CA ALA A 131 -6.07 6.02 14.09
C ALA A 131 -5.86 5.30 15.44
N LEU A 132 -6.88 4.62 15.96
CA LEU A 132 -6.84 3.93 17.25
C LEU A 132 -5.98 2.66 17.23
N THR A 133 -5.84 2.01 16.07
CA THR A 133 -5.04 0.78 15.92
C THR A 133 -3.62 1.03 15.40
N ARG A 134 -3.19 2.31 15.29
CA ARG A 134 -1.89 2.68 14.72
C ARG A 134 -0.68 2.06 15.42
N GLY A 135 -0.74 1.92 16.75
CA GLY A 135 0.32 1.34 17.59
C GLY A 135 0.07 -0.12 17.98
N THR A 136 -0.90 -0.79 17.36
CA THR A 136 -1.26 -2.18 17.67
C THR A 136 -0.80 -3.13 16.57
N LYS A 137 -0.88 -4.45 16.81
CA LYS A 137 -0.59 -5.48 15.80
C LYS A 137 -1.47 -5.27 14.56
N THR A 138 -0.88 -5.39 13.37
CA THR A 138 -1.56 -5.16 12.08
C THR A 138 -2.86 -5.96 11.92
N TRP A 139 -2.92 -7.21 12.41
CA TRP A 139 -4.16 -8.00 12.38
C TRP A 139 -5.30 -7.29 13.10
N ILE A 140 -5.07 -6.69 14.28
CA ILE A 140 -6.13 -6.03 15.06
C ILE A 140 -6.76 -4.90 14.24
N ARG A 141 -5.93 -4.13 13.53
CA ARG A 141 -6.41 -3.12 12.57
C ARG A 141 -7.28 -3.73 11.48
N VAL A 142 -6.80 -4.79 10.82
CA VAL A 142 -7.53 -5.47 9.76
C VAL A 142 -8.86 -6.03 10.26
N LEU A 143 -8.89 -6.59 11.47
CA LEU A 143 -10.11 -7.11 12.10
C LEU A 143 -11.15 -6.01 12.32
N TRP A 144 -10.75 -4.86 12.88
CA TRP A 144 -11.66 -3.72 13.07
C TRP A 144 -12.19 -3.13 11.76
N LEU A 145 -11.34 -3.10 10.73
CA LEU A 145 -11.74 -2.66 9.40
C LEU A 145 -12.69 -3.65 8.73
N ALA A 146 -12.46 -4.96 8.87
CA ALA A 146 -13.34 -6.00 8.36
C ALA A 146 -14.70 -6.02 9.09
N ALA A 147 -14.69 -5.81 10.40
CA ALA A 147 -15.93 -5.69 11.19
C ALA A 147 -16.77 -4.49 10.72
N GLY A 148 -16.14 -3.34 10.50
CA GLY A 148 -16.83 -2.18 9.94
C GLY A 148 -17.34 -2.41 8.51
N LEU A 149 -16.66 -3.24 7.72
CA LEU A 149 -17.12 -3.63 6.39
C LEU A 149 -18.48 -4.34 6.48
N ALA A 150 -18.61 -5.33 7.36
CA ALA A 150 -19.88 -6.03 7.57
C ALA A 150 -20.96 -5.13 8.20
N LEU A 151 -20.57 -4.23 9.10
CA LEU A 151 -21.50 -3.35 9.81
C LEU A 151 -22.09 -2.24 8.91
N LEU A 152 -21.26 -1.65 8.06
CA LEU A 152 -21.59 -0.42 7.31
C LEU A 152 -22.02 -0.67 5.87
N VAL A 153 -22.14 -1.95 5.48
CA VAL A 153 -22.80 -2.33 4.23
C VAL A 153 -24.15 -1.59 4.17
N PRO A 154 -24.51 -1.01 3.02
CA PRO A 154 -25.79 -0.34 2.86
C PRO A 154 -26.95 -1.35 2.71
N TRP A 155 -27.18 -2.15 3.76
CA TRP A 155 -28.18 -3.22 3.82
C TRP A 155 -29.58 -2.79 3.40
N PRO A 156 -30.12 -1.62 3.79
CA PRO A 156 -31.48 -1.23 3.40
C PRO A 156 -31.70 -1.27 1.89
N PHE A 157 -30.69 -0.88 1.10
CA PHE A 157 -30.82 -0.84 -0.36
C PHE A 157 -30.63 -2.20 -1.00
N ILE A 158 -29.80 -3.06 -0.40
CA ILE A 158 -29.65 -4.46 -0.84
C ILE A 158 -30.97 -5.20 -0.66
N MET A 159 -31.64 -5.03 0.49
CA MET A 159 -32.92 -5.67 0.76
C MET A 159 -34.04 -5.17 -0.17
N VAL A 160 -34.11 -3.87 -0.42
CA VAL A 160 -35.11 -3.29 -1.35
C VAL A 160 -34.81 -3.67 -2.80
N GLY A 161 -33.54 -3.69 -3.21
CA GLY A 161 -33.12 -4.05 -4.57
C GLY A 161 -33.31 -5.55 -4.89
N ALA A 162 -33.16 -6.43 -3.90
CA ALA A 162 -33.36 -7.88 -4.07
C ALA A 162 -34.83 -8.29 -4.28
N VAL A 163 -35.79 -7.44 -3.89
CA VAL A 163 -37.24 -7.70 -4.00
C VAL A 163 -37.83 -7.12 -5.30
N GLY A 164 -37.07 -6.30 -6.04
CA GLY A 164 -37.52 -5.62 -7.26
C GLY A 164 -37.22 -6.35 -8.58
N GLN A 165 -36.88 -7.65 -8.54
CA GLN A 165 -36.77 -8.52 -9.72
C GLN A 165 -38.02 -9.40 -9.84
#